data_AF-A0A256WN46-F1
#
_entry.id   AF-A0A256WN46-F1
#
_cell.length_a   1.000
_cell.length_b   1.000
_cell.length_c   1.000
_cell.angle_alpha   90.00
_cell.angle_beta   90.00
_cell.angle_gamma   90.00
#
_symmetry.space_group_name_H-M   'P 1'
#
loop_
_entity.id
_entity.type
_entity.pdbx_description
1 polymer ?
#
loop_
_entity_poly.entity_id
_entity_poly.type
_entity_poly.pdbx_seq_one_letter_code
_entity_poly.pdbx_strand_id
1 'polypeptide(L)'
;MRILILIVSFILFSPTVLQAQIFQEIYKDFLKYGTVYGAGDISNSIEAAEPTYFLRTNPDGSLYSIPDVVDNTPKYPFDYRYGFGIRKLARFDYERKPKNFYDGTEEQLVFSAPTSAVQGLEYQFHYEKERWRGENFTNYNYFLKHTGKYHIVKLQAREVGKINLKYNSAEVRGRLPIGKKFSFSAGAILRGHERAYGYNPVEIWLNEIDENGNPVNQWYELGRNYGYNDIFYEQTSTDPYGNEVVTQDWYWINEEGEQVASSDLDFRERIMPGLMNRFNGEAWDLLDPWLDLAPIVGVDFYHYKKDFWLHAYANYILPYHKYIAGEEDFSYMHRNSWGLGGHNNNLKGEQWHDYSFGVNLGTKIGKNLGIFIEGEYSKMWDSKLYQTTFGLNYTFK
;
A
#
# COMPACT_ATOMS: atom_id res chain seq x y z
N MET A 1 2.15 4.67 19.76
CA MET A 1 2.38 3.28 20.27
C MET A 1 2.74 3.22 21.76
N ARG A 2 3.72 4.00 22.27
CA ARG A 2 4.12 3.99 23.69
C ARG A 2 3.00 4.31 24.70
N ILE A 3 2.10 5.25 24.37
CA ILE A 3 0.99 5.66 25.25
C ILE A 3 -0.10 4.57 25.35
N LEU A 4 -0.39 3.87 24.24
CA LEU A 4 -1.38 2.78 24.24
C LEU A 4 -0.89 1.57 25.06
N ILE A 5 0.41 1.26 24.97
CA ILE A 5 1.07 0.20 25.76
C ILE A 5 1.10 0.57 27.24
N LEU A 6 1.31 1.85 27.57
CA LEU A 6 1.26 2.37 28.95
C LEU A 6 -0.15 2.27 29.56
N ILE A 7 -1.20 2.55 28.78
CA ILE A 7 -2.59 2.42 29.25
C ILE A 7 -2.95 0.95 29.48
N VAL A 8 -2.56 0.05 28.56
CA VAL A 8 -2.82 -1.40 28.70
C VAL A 8 -2.03 -1.99 29.87
N SER A 9 -0.78 -1.58 30.08
CA SER A 9 0.03 -2.05 31.22
C SER A 9 -0.46 -1.48 32.56
N PHE A 10 -0.95 -0.25 32.61
CA PHE A 10 -1.50 0.33 33.85
C PHE A 10 -2.81 -0.35 34.30
N ILE A 11 -3.62 -0.85 33.36
CA ILE A 11 -4.84 -1.63 33.65
C ILE A 11 -4.51 -3.04 34.16
N LEU A 12 -3.36 -3.60 33.78
CA LEU A 12 -2.95 -4.96 34.15
C LEU A 12 -2.32 -5.07 35.56
N PHE A 13 -1.83 -3.98 36.15
CA PHE A 13 -1.00 -4.04 37.38
C PHE A 13 -1.54 -3.27 38.62
N SER A 14 -2.81 -2.87 38.66
CA SER A 14 -3.41 -2.17 39.83
C SER A 14 -4.32 -3.10 40.67
N PRO A 15 -4.38 -2.98 42.02
CA PRO A 15 -4.85 -4.07 42.88
C PRO A 15 -6.36 -4.38 42.82
N THR A 16 -6.65 -5.58 42.30
CA THR A 16 -7.56 -6.65 42.75
C THR A 16 -9.07 -6.45 42.97
N VAL A 17 -9.68 -5.25 42.96
CA VAL A 17 -11.17 -5.13 43.05
C VAL A 17 -11.77 -4.33 41.89
N LEU A 18 -11.22 -3.16 41.56
CA LEU A 18 -11.64 -2.42 40.35
C LEU A 18 -11.31 -3.20 39.07
N GLN A 19 -10.22 -3.96 39.08
CA GLN A 19 -9.76 -4.75 37.94
C GLN A 19 -10.76 -5.86 37.59
N ALA A 20 -11.42 -6.49 38.57
CA ALA A 20 -12.39 -7.55 38.31
C ALA A 20 -13.66 -7.02 37.63
N GLN A 21 -14.14 -5.84 38.05
CA GLN A 21 -15.34 -5.22 37.48
C GLN A 21 -15.06 -4.62 36.09
N ILE A 22 -13.93 -3.92 35.94
CA ILE A 22 -13.45 -3.44 34.63
C ILE A 22 -13.17 -4.61 33.68
N PHE A 23 -12.54 -5.68 34.15
CA PHE A 23 -12.29 -6.87 33.34
C PHE A 23 -13.59 -7.59 32.98
N GLN A 24 -14.59 -7.64 33.86
CA GLN A 24 -15.91 -8.19 33.54
C GLN A 24 -16.61 -7.39 32.44
N GLU A 25 -16.54 -6.06 32.48
CA GLU A 25 -17.11 -5.18 31.46
C GLU A 25 -16.35 -5.30 30.13
N ILE A 26 -15.03 -5.19 30.15
CA ILE A 26 -14.18 -5.42 28.96
C ILE A 26 -14.40 -6.83 28.39
N TYR A 27 -14.51 -7.84 29.23
CA TYR A 27 -14.75 -9.20 28.77
C TYR A 27 -16.11 -9.33 28.11
N LYS A 28 -17.19 -8.83 28.73
CA LYS A 28 -18.55 -8.96 28.20
C LYS A 28 -18.74 -8.18 26.89
N ASP A 29 -18.18 -6.98 26.80
CA ASP A 29 -18.46 -6.08 25.68
C ASP A 29 -17.42 -6.21 24.56
N PHE A 30 -16.14 -6.35 24.91
CA PHE A 30 -15.05 -6.43 23.94
C PHE A 30 -14.65 -7.87 23.61
N LEU A 31 -14.32 -8.71 24.60
CA LEU A 31 -13.76 -10.06 24.33
C LEU A 31 -14.81 -11.13 24.02
N LYS A 32 -16.04 -11.01 24.53
CA LYS A 32 -17.09 -12.00 24.31
C LYS A 32 -17.43 -12.09 22.82
N TYR A 33 -17.37 -13.32 22.30
CA TYR A 33 -17.46 -13.65 20.86
C TYR A 33 -16.27 -13.19 20.01
N GLY A 34 -15.20 -12.69 20.64
CA GLY A 34 -13.93 -12.45 19.98
C GLY A 34 -13.14 -13.73 19.80
N THR A 35 -12.39 -13.82 18.71
CA THR A 35 -11.47 -14.92 18.40
C THR A 35 -10.06 -14.36 18.27
N VAL A 36 -9.15 -14.85 19.09
CA VAL A 36 -7.70 -14.63 18.94
C VAL A 36 -7.13 -15.74 18.07
N TYR A 37 -6.24 -15.40 17.15
CA TYR A 37 -5.60 -16.36 16.26
C TYR A 37 -4.18 -15.92 15.90
N GLY A 38 -3.36 -16.90 15.56
CA GLY A 38 -2.05 -16.74 14.94
C GLY A 38 -1.88 -17.86 13.92
N ALA A 39 -1.42 -17.51 12.73
CA ALA A 39 -1.29 -18.46 11.63
C ALA A 39 -0.11 -18.07 10.74
N GLY A 40 0.35 -19.04 9.97
CA GLY A 40 1.34 -18.79 8.94
C GLY A 40 1.43 -19.96 7.96
N ASP A 41 2.06 -19.67 6.84
CA ASP A 41 2.28 -20.57 5.73
C ASP A 41 3.64 -20.27 5.11
N ILE A 42 4.21 -21.33 4.55
CA ILE A 42 5.46 -21.30 3.81
C ILE A 42 5.16 -21.99 2.49
N SER A 43 5.53 -21.35 1.40
CA SER A 43 5.31 -21.86 0.05
C SER A 43 6.57 -21.80 -0.78
N ASN A 44 6.56 -22.54 -1.89
CA ASN A 44 7.68 -22.54 -2.84
C ASN A 44 7.95 -21.12 -3.37
N SER A 45 9.21 -20.85 -3.70
CA SER A 45 9.60 -19.67 -4.45
C SER A 45 9.13 -19.78 -5.90
N ILE A 46 9.03 -18.63 -6.58
CA ILE A 46 8.99 -18.63 -8.04
C ILE A 46 10.33 -19.11 -8.59
N GLU A 47 10.30 -19.90 -9.66
CA GLU A 47 11.50 -20.31 -10.40
C GLU A 47 11.51 -19.60 -11.77
N ALA A 48 12.69 -19.20 -12.21
CA ALA A 48 12.86 -18.67 -13.55
C ALA A 48 12.57 -19.77 -14.58
N ALA A 49 11.78 -19.45 -15.61
CA ALA A 49 11.44 -20.41 -16.65
C ALA A 49 12.67 -20.84 -17.48
N GLU A 50 13.62 -19.92 -17.67
CA GLU A 50 14.84 -20.13 -18.43
C GLU A 50 16.05 -19.55 -17.69
N PRO A 51 17.23 -20.19 -17.79
CA PRO A 51 18.44 -19.66 -17.19
C PRO A 51 19.00 -18.47 -18.00
N THR A 52 19.59 -17.50 -17.30
CA THR A 52 20.23 -16.32 -17.91
C THR A 52 21.71 -16.30 -17.59
N TYR A 53 22.53 -15.83 -18.53
CA TYR A 53 23.99 -15.84 -18.41
C TYR A 53 24.59 -14.48 -18.80
N PHE A 54 25.73 -14.14 -18.24
CA PHE A 54 26.55 -12.99 -18.64
C PHE A 54 28.03 -13.34 -18.63
N LEU A 55 28.83 -12.55 -19.36
CA LEU A 55 30.28 -12.69 -19.36
C LEU A 55 30.86 -11.84 -18.23
N ARG A 56 31.66 -12.48 -17.36
CA ARG A 56 32.40 -11.79 -16.31
C ARG A 56 33.84 -11.57 -16.76
N THR A 57 34.44 -10.44 -16.37
CA THR A 57 35.87 -10.20 -16.55
C THR A 57 36.66 -11.29 -15.84
N ASN A 58 37.57 -11.94 -16.56
CA ASN A 58 38.39 -13.02 -16.01
C ASN A 58 39.23 -12.53 -14.82
N PRO A 59 39.51 -13.36 -13.80
CA PRO A 59 40.32 -12.98 -12.64
C PRO A 59 41.74 -12.51 -13.00
N ASP A 60 42.27 -12.97 -14.14
CA ASP A 60 43.57 -12.57 -14.68
C ASP A 60 43.53 -11.23 -15.44
N GLY A 61 42.35 -10.61 -15.58
CA GLY A 61 42.12 -9.37 -16.32
C GLY A 61 42.31 -9.49 -17.83
N SER A 62 42.54 -10.69 -18.36
CA SER A 62 42.86 -10.90 -19.78
C SER A 62 41.59 -11.00 -20.62
N LEU A 63 41.51 -10.13 -21.63
CA LEU A 63 40.48 -10.16 -22.68
C LEU A 63 40.63 -11.35 -23.64
N TYR A 64 41.82 -11.95 -23.71
CA TYR A 64 42.14 -13.05 -24.62
C TYR A 64 42.03 -14.44 -23.97
N SER A 65 41.76 -14.47 -22.67
CA SER A 65 41.53 -15.72 -21.95
C SER A 65 40.11 -16.23 -22.24
N ILE A 66 39.90 -17.54 -22.15
CA ILE A 66 38.56 -18.15 -22.29
C ILE A 66 37.63 -17.45 -21.29
N PRO A 67 36.52 -16.84 -21.74
CA PRO A 67 35.69 -16.02 -20.87
C PRO A 67 34.94 -16.88 -19.85
N ASP A 68 34.83 -16.37 -18.63
CA ASP A 68 33.98 -16.95 -17.60
C ASP A 68 32.50 -16.62 -17.86
N VAL A 69 31.73 -17.64 -18.23
CA VAL A 69 30.27 -17.53 -18.44
C VAL A 69 29.59 -17.79 -17.10
N VAL A 70 29.03 -16.73 -16.51
CA VAL A 70 28.40 -16.80 -15.19
C VAL A 70 26.89 -16.90 -15.33
N ASP A 71 26.31 -17.88 -14.64
CA ASP A 71 24.87 -18.02 -14.44
C ASP A 71 24.34 -16.88 -13.55
N ASN A 72 23.46 -16.06 -14.12
CA ASN A 72 22.77 -14.95 -13.47
C ASN A 72 21.26 -15.18 -13.39
N THR A 73 20.84 -16.45 -13.45
CA THR A 73 19.44 -16.84 -13.27
C THR A 73 18.95 -16.34 -11.92
N PRO A 74 17.90 -15.49 -11.89
CA PRO A 74 17.39 -14.94 -10.64
C PRO A 74 16.96 -16.06 -9.69
N LYS A 75 17.53 -16.07 -8.47
CA LYS A 75 17.16 -16.99 -7.40
C LYS A 75 16.27 -16.27 -6.39
N TYR A 76 15.02 -16.68 -6.32
CA TYR A 76 14.07 -16.11 -5.37
C TYR A 76 14.03 -16.97 -4.10
N PRO A 77 14.07 -16.36 -2.91
CA PRO A 77 13.88 -17.10 -1.67
C PRO A 77 12.42 -17.61 -1.57
N PHE A 78 12.19 -18.60 -0.71
CA PHE A 78 10.83 -19.09 -0.44
C PHE A 78 9.90 -17.98 0.04
N ASP A 79 8.64 -18.08 -0.36
CA ASP A 79 7.57 -17.19 0.07
C ASP A 79 7.04 -17.66 1.43
N TYR A 80 6.68 -16.71 2.28
CA TYR A 80 6.12 -17.00 3.59
C TYR A 80 5.10 -15.95 3.97
N ARG A 81 4.23 -16.31 4.88
CA ARG A 81 3.31 -15.40 5.53
C ARG A 81 3.13 -15.82 6.96
N TYR A 82 3.15 -14.86 7.87
CA TYR A 82 2.69 -15.10 9.23
C TYR A 82 1.98 -13.88 9.76
N GLY A 83 0.88 -14.14 10.45
CA GLY A 83 0.03 -13.10 10.98
C GLY A 83 -0.61 -13.51 12.29
N PHE A 84 -0.99 -12.50 13.06
CA PHE A 84 -1.72 -12.67 14.30
C PHE A 84 -2.79 -11.60 14.41
N GLY A 85 -3.85 -11.93 15.14
CA GLY A 85 -4.91 -10.98 15.33
C GLY A 85 -5.99 -11.40 16.30
N ILE A 86 -6.90 -10.46 16.53
CA ILE A 86 -8.14 -10.67 17.24
C ILE A 86 -9.30 -10.09 16.41
N ARG A 87 -10.40 -10.82 16.32
CA ARG A 87 -11.60 -10.35 15.61
C ARG A 87 -12.87 -10.66 16.37
N LYS A 88 -13.85 -9.77 16.28
CA LYS A 88 -15.24 -9.99 16.69
C LYS A 88 -16.13 -9.51 15.55
N LEU A 89 -16.60 -10.47 14.75
CA LEU A 89 -17.37 -10.20 13.54
C LEU A 89 -18.49 -11.22 13.40
N ALA A 90 -19.70 -10.72 13.17
CA ALA A 90 -20.79 -11.58 12.74
C ALA A 90 -20.62 -11.89 11.25
N ARG A 91 -21.15 -13.03 10.83
CA ARG A 91 -21.25 -13.41 9.41
C ARG A 91 -22.67 -13.16 8.93
N PHE A 92 -22.82 -12.82 7.67
CA PHE A 92 -24.15 -12.84 7.04
C PHE A 92 -24.62 -14.28 6.81
N ASP A 93 -25.95 -14.51 6.71
CA ASP A 93 -26.50 -15.87 6.60
C ASP A 93 -26.05 -16.64 5.34
N TYR A 94 -25.63 -15.93 4.28
CA TYR A 94 -25.08 -16.57 3.07
C TYR A 94 -23.62 -16.99 3.24
N GLU A 95 -22.89 -16.39 4.18
CA GLU A 95 -21.47 -16.63 4.37
C GLU A 95 -21.25 -17.97 5.07
N ARG A 96 -20.49 -18.84 4.42
CA ARG A 96 -19.99 -20.06 5.05
C ARG A 96 -18.75 -19.74 5.86
N LYS A 97 -18.47 -20.56 6.88
CA LYS A 97 -17.13 -20.54 7.51
C LYS A 97 -16.13 -20.95 6.44
N PRO A 98 -15.15 -20.10 6.07
CA PRO A 98 -14.23 -20.44 4.98
C PRO A 98 -13.28 -21.58 5.39
N LYS A 99 -12.82 -21.58 6.65
CA LYS A 99 -11.89 -22.57 7.19
C LYS A 99 -12.32 -23.03 8.58
N ASN A 100 -11.75 -24.15 9.04
CA ASN A 100 -11.97 -24.64 10.40
C ASN A 100 -11.34 -23.73 11.46
N PHE A 101 -10.21 -23.11 11.12
CA PHE A 101 -9.48 -22.15 11.95
C PHE A 101 -9.49 -20.77 11.30
N TYR A 102 -9.36 -19.74 12.12
CA TYR A 102 -9.10 -18.39 11.62
C TYR A 102 -7.60 -18.22 11.43
N ASP A 103 -7.20 -17.69 10.29
CA ASP A 103 -5.80 -17.38 9.95
C ASP A 103 -5.59 -15.93 9.52
N GLY A 104 -6.66 -15.13 9.49
CA GLY A 104 -6.60 -13.71 9.14
C GLY A 104 -6.66 -13.44 7.64
N THR A 105 -6.71 -14.50 6.84
CA THR A 105 -6.69 -14.45 5.36
C THR A 105 -8.08 -14.69 4.80
N GLU A 106 -9.09 -14.62 5.66
CA GLU A 106 -10.47 -14.71 5.25
C GLU A 106 -10.85 -13.44 4.50
N GLU A 107 -11.25 -13.60 3.25
CA GLU A 107 -11.85 -12.53 2.46
C GLU A 107 -13.37 -12.73 2.51
N GLN A 108 -14.04 -11.84 3.24
CA GLN A 108 -15.50 -11.85 3.38
C GLN A 108 -16.00 -10.42 3.20
N LEU A 109 -17.09 -10.25 2.46
CA LEU A 109 -17.67 -8.93 2.23
C LEU A 109 -18.11 -8.23 3.52
N VAL A 110 -18.29 -8.97 4.63
CA VAL A 110 -18.47 -8.43 5.99
C VAL A 110 -17.40 -7.43 6.41
N PHE A 111 -16.15 -7.60 5.96
CA PHE A 111 -15.05 -6.74 6.35
C PHE A 111 -15.11 -5.36 5.68
N SER A 112 -15.70 -5.29 4.49
CA SER A 112 -15.71 -4.12 3.64
C SER A 112 -17.09 -3.45 3.56
N ALA A 113 -18.18 -4.17 3.87
CA ALA A 113 -19.53 -3.63 3.93
C ALA A 113 -19.67 -2.52 4.98
N PRO A 114 -20.39 -1.41 4.65
CA PRO A 114 -20.61 -0.31 5.57
C PRO A 114 -21.51 -0.72 6.73
N THR A 115 -22.48 -1.60 6.49
CA THR A 115 -23.31 -2.15 7.55
C THR A 115 -22.73 -3.46 8.08
N SER A 116 -23.20 -3.83 9.27
CA SER A 116 -22.82 -5.05 9.97
C SER A 116 -23.96 -6.04 9.87
N ALA A 117 -23.64 -7.34 9.84
CA ALA A 117 -24.63 -8.40 9.90
C ALA A 117 -25.45 -8.36 11.21
N VAL A 118 -24.87 -7.83 12.28
CA VAL A 118 -25.53 -7.56 13.56
C VAL A 118 -25.32 -6.11 14.00
N GLN A 119 -26.27 -5.57 14.76
CA GLN A 119 -26.08 -4.29 15.44
C GLN A 119 -25.12 -4.45 16.61
N GLY A 120 -24.31 -3.43 16.85
CA GLY A 120 -23.34 -3.38 17.95
C GLY A 120 -21.91 -3.20 17.48
N LEU A 121 -20.97 -3.60 18.36
CA LEU A 121 -19.54 -3.43 18.18
C LEU A 121 -18.92 -4.60 17.41
N GLU A 122 -18.20 -4.28 16.34
CA GLU A 122 -17.40 -5.18 15.54
C GLU A 122 -15.97 -4.65 15.44
N TYR A 123 -14.99 -5.56 15.42
CA TYR A 123 -13.59 -5.17 15.24
C TYR A 123 -12.76 -6.28 14.61
N GLN A 124 -11.67 -5.87 13.99
CA GLN A 124 -10.56 -6.74 13.61
C GLN A 124 -9.27 -5.98 13.89
N PHE A 125 -8.35 -6.63 14.59
CA PHE A 125 -6.97 -6.18 14.68
C PHE A 125 -6.11 -7.29 14.10
N HIS A 126 -5.63 -7.11 12.88
CA HIS A 126 -4.82 -8.10 12.17
C HIS A 126 -3.51 -7.48 11.71
N TYR A 127 -2.41 -8.15 12.01
CA TYR A 127 -1.07 -7.82 11.55
C TYR A 127 -0.48 -9.03 10.82
N GLU A 128 0.23 -8.77 9.74
CA GLU A 128 0.85 -9.80 8.93
C GLU A 128 2.17 -9.31 8.34
N LYS A 129 3.16 -10.20 8.32
CA LYS A 129 4.33 -10.07 7.45
C LYS A 129 4.26 -11.14 6.37
N GLU A 130 4.55 -10.72 5.16
CA GLU A 130 4.51 -11.57 3.98
C GLU A 130 5.79 -11.37 3.17
N ARG A 131 6.34 -12.46 2.64
CA ARG A 131 7.23 -12.40 1.48
C ARG A 131 6.49 -12.99 0.30
N TRP A 132 6.44 -12.22 -0.78
CA TRP A 132 5.83 -12.63 -2.02
C TRP A 132 6.72 -12.26 -3.20
N ARG A 133 7.14 -13.27 -3.97
CA ARG A 133 8.03 -13.12 -5.13
C ARG A 133 9.36 -12.43 -4.79
N GLY A 134 9.92 -12.75 -3.63
CA GLY A 134 11.19 -12.18 -3.16
C GLY A 134 11.07 -10.83 -2.44
N GLU A 135 9.93 -10.15 -2.56
CA GLU A 135 9.68 -8.86 -1.89
C GLU A 135 9.00 -9.06 -0.53
N ASN A 136 9.41 -8.28 0.47
CA ASN A 136 8.82 -8.34 1.80
C ASN A 136 7.79 -7.23 1.99
N PHE A 137 6.60 -7.59 2.44
CA PHE A 137 5.48 -6.70 2.71
C PHE A 137 5.08 -6.75 4.17
N THR A 138 4.70 -5.60 4.71
CA THR A 138 3.97 -5.50 5.97
C THR A 138 2.53 -5.15 5.64
N ASN A 139 1.60 -5.89 6.23
CA ASN A 139 0.17 -5.68 6.05
C ASN A 139 -0.48 -5.57 7.43
N TYR A 140 -1.44 -4.65 7.57
CA TYR A 140 -2.31 -4.65 8.73
C TYR A 140 -3.70 -4.13 8.39
N ASN A 141 -4.68 -4.62 9.12
CA ASN A 141 -6.03 -4.08 9.11
C ASN A 141 -6.55 -4.02 10.54
N TYR A 142 -6.56 -2.81 11.08
CA TYR A 142 -7.08 -2.52 12.40
C TYR A 142 -8.33 -1.68 12.24
N PHE A 143 -9.49 -2.23 12.55
CA PHE A 143 -10.72 -1.45 12.57
C PHE A 143 -11.56 -1.73 13.79
N LEU A 144 -12.30 -0.68 14.18
CA LEU A 144 -13.34 -0.72 15.17
C LEU A 144 -14.58 -0.08 14.55
N LYS A 145 -15.67 -0.82 14.44
CA LYS A 145 -16.92 -0.38 13.83
C LYS A 145 -18.05 -0.58 14.82
N HIS A 146 -18.90 0.43 14.99
CA HIS A 146 -20.14 0.32 15.73
C HIS A 146 -21.32 0.65 14.82
N THR A 147 -22.20 -0.32 14.60
CA THR A 147 -23.40 -0.18 13.78
C THR A 147 -24.64 -0.15 14.65
N GLY A 148 -25.26 1.03 14.78
CA GLY A 148 -26.56 1.20 15.42
C GLY A 148 -27.74 1.09 14.45
N LYS A 149 -28.93 1.38 14.96
CA LYS A 149 -30.15 1.47 14.14
C LYS A 149 -30.11 2.66 13.18
N TYR A 150 -29.60 3.80 13.63
CA TYR A 150 -29.61 5.07 12.90
C TYR A 150 -28.23 5.71 12.73
N HIS A 151 -27.16 5.02 13.12
CA HIS A 151 -25.80 5.55 13.03
C HIS A 151 -24.78 4.46 12.75
N ILE A 152 -23.65 4.85 12.15
CA ILE A 152 -22.46 4.04 11.94
C ILE A 152 -21.27 4.90 12.36
N VAL A 153 -20.39 4.33 13.19
CA VAL A 153 -19.10 4.93 13.54
C VAL A 153 -18.03 3.90 13.22
N LYS A 154 -16.97 4.29 12.51
CA LYS A 154 -15.86 3.38 12.20
C LYS A 154 -14.54 4.11 12.29
N LEU A 155 -13.58 3.47 12.96
CA LEU A 155 -12.17 3.83 12.96
C LEU A 155 -11.41 2.73 12.23
N GLN A 156 -10.46 3.09 11.38
CA GLN A 156 -9.65 2.12 10.63
C GLN A 156 -8.22 2.60 10.46
N ALA A 157 -7.27 1.69 10.57
CA ALA A 157 -5.89 1.84 10.12
C ALA A 157 -5.60 0.64 9.22
N ARG A 158 -5.17 0.88 7.98
CA ARG A 158 -4.92 -0.19 7.02
C ARG A 158 -3.63 0.06 6.25
N GLU A 159 -2.83 -0.99 6.13
CA GLU A 159 -1.67 -1.06 5.26
C GLU A 159 -1.76 -2.30 4.37
N VAL A 160 -1.57 -2.11 3.07
CA VAL A 160 -1.48 -3.17 2.06
C VAL A 160 -0.23 -2.89 1.23
N GLY A 161 0.88 -3.51 1.63
CA GLY A 161 2.20 -3.24 1.07
C GLY A 161 2.26 -3.46 -0.45
N LYS A 162 1.61 -4.52 -0.95
CA LYS A 162 1.60 -4.90 -2.39
C LYS A 162 1.08 -3.82 -3.34
N ILE A 163 0.25 -2.90 -2.86
CA ILE A 163 -0.33 -1.81 -3.67
C ILE A 163 0.05 -0.42 -3.14
N ASN A 164 1.05 -0.34 -2.25
CA ASN A 164 1.49 0.88 -1.59
C ASN A 164 0.31 1.72 -1.06
N LEU A 165 -0.58 1.08 -0.29
CA LEU A 165 -1.72 1.71 0.35
C LEU A 165 -1.54 1.68 1.85
N LYS A 166 -1.41 2.86 2.49
CA LYS A 166 -1.34 3.01 3.93
C LYS A 166 -2.16 4.23 4.34
N TYR A 167 -3.16 4.04 5.19
CA TYR A 167 -3.99 5.14 5.67
C TYR A 167 -4.63 4.85 7.03
N ASN A 168 -5.05 5.93 7.69
CA ASN A 168 -5.93 5.90 8.84
C ASN A 168 -7.25 6.59 8.48
N SER A 169 -8.37 6.20 9.06
CA SER A 169 -9.65 6.88 8.86
C SER A 169 -10.55 6.81 10.09
N ALA A 170 -11.40 7.82 10.20
CA ALA A 170 -12.49 7.92 11.16
C ALA A 170 -13.73 8.42 10.43
N GLU A 171 -14.83 7.67 10.50
CA GLU A 171 -16.09 8.04 9.87
C GLU A 171 -17.25 8.00 10.86
N VAL A 172 -18.18 8.95 10.66
CA VAL A 172 -19.44 9.02 11.38
C VAL A 172 -20.54 9.24 10.34
N ARG A 173 -21.54 8.36 10.34
CA ARG A 173 -22.63 8.39 9.37
C ARG A 173 -23.98 8.25 10.06
N GLY A 174 -24.97 9.03 9.61
CA GLY A 174 -26.37 8.73 9.85
C GLY A 174 -26.83 7.60 8.93
N ARG A 175 -27.61 6.66 9.47
CA ARG A 175 -28.11 5.48 8.75
C ARG A 175 -29.63 5.52 8.68
N LEU A 176 -30.17 5.30 7.50
CA LEU A 176 -31.60 5.15 7.23
C LEU A 176 -31.87 3.74 6.70
N PRO A 177 -32.30 2.79 7.56
CA PRO A 177 -32.77 1.49 7.10
C PRO A 177 -34.13 1.64 6.41
N ILE A 178 -34.25 1.16 5.16
CA ILE A 178 -35.48 1.17 4.36
C ILE A 178 -35.97 -0.27 4.25
N GLY A 179 -37.01 -0.59 5.01
CA GLY A 179 -37.50 -1.96 5.15
C GLY A 179 -36.49 -2.85 5.88
N LYS A 180 -36.37 -4.12 5.45
CA LYS A 180 -35.48 -5.12 6.06
C LYS A 180 -34.22 -5.43 5.24
N LYS A 181 -34.14 -4.90 4.02
CA LYS A 181 -33.14 -5.32 3.03
C LYS A 181 -32.21 -4.19 2.60
N PHE A 182 -32.70 -2.96 2.55
CA PHE A 182 -31.93 -1.84 2.05
C PHE A 182 -31.59 -0.88 3.19
N SER A 183 -30.42 -0.27 3.13
CA SER A 183 -30.11 0.88 3.96
C SER A 183 -29.28 1.89 3.21
N PHE A 184 -29.57 3.16 3.48
CA PHE A 184 -28.80 4.30 3.03
C PHE A 184 -28.02 4.86 4.22
N SER A 185 -26.84 5.43 3.98
CA SER A 185 -26.06 6.14 4.98
C SER A 185 -25.39 7.37 4.39
N ALA A 186 -25.26 8.42 5.19
CA ALA A 186 -24.56 9.64 4.81
C ALA A 186 -23.87 10.26 6.03
N GLY A 187 -22.73 10.90 5.83
CA GLY A 187 -21.98 11.53 6.90
C GLY A 187 -20.66 12.12 6.44
N ALA A 188 -19.67 12.07 7.30
CA ALA A 188 -18.33 12.58 7.03
C ALA A 188 -17.28 11.50 7.34
N ILE A 189 -16.19 11.54 6.60
CA ILE A 189 -15.01 10.72 6.80
C ILE A 189 -13.79 11.63 6.89
N LEU A 190 -12.98 11.37 7.90
CA LEU A 190 -11.65 11.92 8.09
C LEU A 190 -10.66 10.83 7.71
N ARG A 191 -9.65 11.12 6.88
CA ARG A 191 -8.60 10.14 6.54
C ARG A 191 -7.23 10.78 6.62
N GLY A 192 -6.26 10.04 7.12
CA GLY A 192 -4.86 10.44 7.15
C GLY A 192 -4.02 9.53 6.27
N HIS A 193 -3.03 10.12 5.60
CA HIS A 193 -2.08 9.42 4.74
C HIS A 193 -0.70 10.10 4.83
N GLU A 194 0.36 9.37 4.50
CA GLU A 194 1.76 9.82 4.58
C GLU A 194 2.40 9.95 3.19
N ARG A 195 1.66 9.68 2.11
CA ARG A 195 2.21 9.61 0.76
C ARG A 195 2.03 10.95 0.05
N ALA A 196 3.13 11.57 -0.38
CA ALA A 196 3.09 12.68 -1.32
C ALA A 196 2.78 12.14 -2.73
N TYR A 197 1.63 12.51 -3.28
CA TYR A 197 1.23 12.08 -4.62
C TYR A 197 1.61 13.15 -5.64
N GLY A 198 2.25 12.75 -6.74
CA GLY A 198 2.66 13.66 -7.82
C GLY A 198 3.91 14.49 -7.53
N TYR A 199 4.37 14.56 -6.28
CA TYR A 199 5.61 15.25 -5.92
C TYR A 199 6.84 14.37 -6.19
N ASN A 200 7.61 14.72 -7.22
CA ASN A 200 8.88 14.09 -7.58
C ASN A 200 10.06 15.05 -7.35
N PRO A 201 10.68 15.05 -6.14
CA PRO A 201 11.68 16.02 -5.73
C PRO A 201 12.86 16.15 -6.72
N VAL A 202 13.43 15.02 -7.13
CA VAL A 202 14.63 14.99 -7.98
C VAL A 202 14.33 15.51 -9.39
N GLU A 203 13.14 15.22 -9.92
CA GLU A 203 12.72 15.75 -11.22
C GLU A 203 12.51 17.26 -11.15
N ILE A 204 11.93 17.77 -10.07
CA ILE A 204 11.79 19.21 -9.86
C ILE A 204 13.16 19.88 -9.75
N TRP A 205 14.06 19.32 -8.94
CA TRP A 205 15.40 19.85 -8.71
C TRP A 205 16.23 19.86 -10.01
N LEU A 206 16.23 18.78 -10.78
CA LEU A 206 16.97 18.67 -12.05
C LEU A 206 16.42 19.56 -13.17
N ASN A 207 15.14 19.98 -13.09
CA ASN A 207 14.48 20.79 -14.11
C ASN A 207 14.19 22.22 -13.63
N GLU A 208 14.86 22.67 -12.56
CA GLU A 208 14.80 24.05 -12.10
C GLU A 208 15.55 24.97 -13.08
N ILE A 209 14.92 26.08 -13.47
CA ILE A 209 15.47 27.04 -14.44
C ILE A 209 15.51 28.46 -13.85
N ASP A 210 16.55 29.22 -14.22
CA ASP A 210 16.69 30.63 -13.86
C ASP A 210 15.78 31.54 -14.71
N GLU A 211 15.79 32.85 -14.44
CA GLU A 211 15.01 33.85 -15.19
C GLU A 211 15.35 33.90 -16.69
N ASN A 212 16.51 33.35 -17.09
CA ASN A 212 16.99 33.31 -18.48
C ASN A 212 16.72 31.95 -19.15
N GLY A 213 16.10 31.00 -18.46
CA GLY A 213 15.81 29.65 -18.96
C GLY A 213 17.00 28.68 -18.92
N ASN A 214 18.05 28.99 -18.16
CA ASN A 214 19.17 28.07 -17.97
C ASN A 214 18.90 27.15 -16.78
N PRO A 215 19.32 25.86 -16.83
CA PRO A 215 19.24 24.97 -15.68
C PRO A 215 20.01 25.54 -14.48
N VAL A 216 19.33 25.64 -13.34
CA VAL A 216 19.93 26.09 -12.06
C VAL A 216 20.82 24.99 -11.50
N ASN A 217 20.33 23.75 -11.53
CA ASN A 217 21.02 22.59 -10.98
C ASN A 217 21.51 21.70 -12.12
N GLN A 218 22.79 21.35 -12.07
CA GLN A 218 23.38 20.41 -13.02
C GLN A 218 23.31 19.00 -12.45
N TRP A 219 23.05 17.99 -13.28
CA TRP A 219 22.88 16.61 -12.80
C TRP A 219 24.09 16.12 -11.96
N TYR A 220 25.31 16.50 -12.36
CA TYR A 220 26.54 16.13 -11.68
C TYR A 220 26.69 16.78 -10.29
N GLU A 221 26.02 17.90 -10.03
CA GLU A 221 26.01 18.52 -8.70
C GLU A 221 25.36 17.63 -7.66
N LEU A 222 24.40 16.78 -8.06
CA LEU A 222 23.83 15.78 -7.15
C LEU A 222 24.91 14.78 -6.71
N GLY A 223 25.81 14.37 -7.61
CA GLY A 223 26.97 13.57 -7.24
C GLY A 223 27.86 14.29 -6.23
N ARG A 224 28.18 15.55 -6.49
CA ARG A 224 29.02 16.39 -5.62
C ARG A 224 28.43 16.63 -4.24
N ASN A 225 27.13 16.89 -4.17
CA ASN A 225 26.41 17.08 -2.90
C ASN A 225 26.41 15.81 -2.02
N TYR A 226 26.62 14.64 -2.63
CA TYR A 226 26.68 13.34 -1.96
C TYR A 226 28.10 12.78 -1.86
N GLY A 227 29.12 13.65 -1.97
CA GLY A 227 30.51 13.30 -1.67
C GLY A 227 31.34 12.80 -2.86
N TYR A 228 30.79 12.80 -4.07
CA TYR A 228 31.51 12.37 -5.26
C TYR A 228 32.19 13.53 -5.97
N ASN A 229 33.34 13.31 -6.59
CA ASN A 229 33.99 14.32 -7.44
C ASN A 229 34.30 13.75 -8.81
N ASP A 230 34.06 14.54 -9.84
CA ASP A 230 34.41 14.26 -11.23
C ASP A 230 35.79 14.86 -11.57
N ILE A 231 36.59 14.12 -12.33
CA ILE A 231 37.90 14.53 -12.78
C ILE A 231 37.96 14.40 -14.31
N PHE A 232 38.12 15.55 -14.96
CA PHE A 232 38.25 15.64 -16.41
C PHE A 232 39.51 14.92 -16.89
N TYR A 233 39.37 14.19 -17.99
CA TYR A 233 40.50 13.64 -18.72
C TYR A 233 40.32 13.77 -20.23
N GLU A 234 41.45 13.81 -20.92
CA GLU A 234 41.53 13.77 -22.37
C GLU A 234 42.32 12.54 -22.79
N GLN A 235 41.80 11.79 -23.75
CA GLN A 235 42.44 10.61 -24.29
C GLN A 235 42.52 10.70 -25.81
N THR A 236 43.76 10.65 -26.33
CA THR A 236 44.03 10.48 -27.75
C THR A 236 44.07 8.99 -28.08
N SER A 237 43.26 8.58 -29.05
CA SER A 237 43.21 7.22 -29.60
C SER A 237 43.36 7.26 -31.12
N THR A 238 43.60 6.12 -31.75
CA THR A 238 43.64 6.01 -33.21
C THR A 238 42.39 5.27 -33.68
N ASP A 239 41.65 5.85 -34.62
CA ASP A 239 40.49 5.19 -35.21
C ASP A 239 40.91 3.95 -36.05
N PRO A 240 39.95 3.09 -36.46
CA PRO A 240 40.26 1.94 -37.31
C PRO A 240 40.88 2.27 -38.68
N TYR A 241 40.91 3.55 -39.07
CA TYR A 241 41.45 4.06 -40.34
C TYR A 241 42.81 4.77 -40.19
N GLY A 242 43.37 4.82 -38.97
CA GLY A 242 44.68 5.41 -38.70
C GLY A 242 44.67 6.90 -38.35
N ASN A 243 43.50 7.52 -38.19
CA ASN A 243 43.40 8.93 -37.79
C ASN A 243 43.43 9.07 -36.27
N GLU A 244 44.08 10.11 -35.76
CA GLU A 244 44.02 10.46 -34.34
C GLU A 244 42.63 11.02 -33.99
N VAL A 245 42.05 10.48 -32.92
CA VAL A 245 40.78 10.90 -32.35
C VAL A 245 41.01 11.27 -30.89
N VAL A 246 40.74 12.52 -30.55
CA VAL A 246 40.77 13.01 -29.17
C VAL A 246 39.37 12.84 -28.58
N THR A 247 39.29 12.16 -27.45
CA THR A 247 38.07 11.96 -26.66
C THR A 247 38.22 12.63 -25.31
N GLN A 248 37.14 13.20 -24.80
CA GLN A 248 37.09 13.92 -23.54
C GLN A 248 35.94 13.36 -22.71
N ASP A 249 36.19 13.07 -21.43
CA ASP A 249 35.18 12.55 -20.50
C ASP A 249 35.64 12.84 -19.05
N TRP A 250 34.84 12.40 -18.08
CA TRP A 250 35.08 12.56 -16.66
C TRP A 250 35.02 11.20 -15.97
N TYR A 251 36.06 10.86 -15.21
CA TYR A 251 35.94 9.75 -14.26
C TYR A 251 35.55 10.29 -12.89
N TRP A 252 34.95 9.45 -12.05
CA TRP A 252 34.39 9.86 -10.77
C TRP A 252 35.06 9.14 -9.61
N ILE A 253 35.32 9.88 -8.54
CA ILE A 253 35.88 9.38 -7.27
C ILE A 253 34.88 9.58 -6.11
N ASN A 254 34.94 8.72 -5.10
CA ASN A 254 34.21 8.91 -3.82
C ASN A 254 34.98 9.84 -2.85
N GLU A 255 34.44 10.02 -1.63
CA GLU A 255 35.05 10.83 -0.57
C GLU A 255 36.44 10.31 -0.16
N GLU A 256 36.67 9.00 -0.26
CA GLU A 256 37.95 8.35 0.02
C GLU A 256 38.98 8.50 -1.12
N GLY A 257 38.59 9.08 -2.26
CA GLY A 257 39.46 9.27 -3.42
C GLY A 257 39.58 8.05 -4.35
N GLU A 258 38.77 7.02 -4.14
CA GLU A 258 38.73 5.83 -4.98
C GLU A 258 37.88 6.06 -6.23
N GLN A 259 38.39 5.68 -7.40
CA GLN A 259 37.62 5.77 -8.64
C GLN A 259 36.43 4.81 -8.60
N VAL A 260 35.22 5.37 -8.62
CA VAL A 260 33.96 4.63 -8.57
C VAL A 260 33.29 4.50 -9.92
N ALA A 261 33.62 5.34 -10.90
CA ALA A 261 33.15 5.23 -12.28
C ALA A 261 34.20 5.77 -13.27
N SER A 262 34.27 5.19 -14.46
CA SER A 262 35.29 5.53 -15.48
C SER A 262 34.86 6.56 -16.51
N SER A 263 33.58 6.94 -16.51
CA SER A 263 32.99 7.97 -17.38
C SER A 263 31.76 8.59 -16.73
N ASP A 264 31.31 9.73 -17.26
CA ASP A 264 30.00 10.31 -16.89
C ASP A 264 28.84 9.37 -17.20
N LEU A 265 28.98 8.54 -18.24
CA LEU A 265 27.96 7.55 -18.59
C LEU A 265 27.87 6.45 -17.53
N ASP A 266 29.01 5.87 -17.13
CA ASP A 266 29.07 4.82 -16.11
C ASP A 266 28.53 5.33 -14.77
N PHE A 267 28.86 6.58 -14.39
CA PHE A 267 28.32 7.18 -13.17
C PHE A 267 26.79 7.35 -13.24
N ARG A 268 26.27 7.86 -14.37
CA ARG A 268 24.83 8.08 -14.57
C ARG A 268 24.01 6.81 -14.58
N GLU A 269 24.55 5.70 -15.09
CA GLU A 269 23.80 4.45 -15.19
C GLU A 269 23.87 3.63 -13.89
N ARG A 270 24.99 3.68 -13.17
CA ARG A 270 25.23 2.76 -12.06
C ARG A 270 25.09 3.39 -10.68
N ILE A 271 25.51 4.66 -10.52
CA ILE A 271 25.57 5.32 -9.21
C ILE A 271 24.42 6.32 -9.06
N MET A 272 24.22 7.17 -10.06
CA MET A 272 23.21 8.22 -10.02
C MET A 272 21.79 7.74 -9.67
N PRO A 273 21.28 6.59 -10.16
CA PRO A 273 19.94 6.13 -9.79
C PRO A 273 19.77 5.92 -8.28
N GLY A 274 20.81 5.46 -7.60
CA GLY A 274 20.81 5.33 -6.13
C GLY A 274 20.73 6.68 -5.44
N LEU A 275 21.50 7.67 -5.92
CA LEU A 275 21.50 9.03 -5.37
C LEU A 275 20.18 9.74 -5.57
N MET A 276 19.58 9.64 -6.77
CA MET A 276 18.27 10.22 -7.06
C MET A 276 17.18 9.65 -6.14
N ASN A 277 17.18 8.33 -5.92
CA ASN A 277 16.24 7.68 -5.01
C ASN A 277 16.46 8.09 -3.55
N ARG A 278 17.71 8.23 -3.12
CA ARG A 278 18.05 8.73 -1.78
C ARG A 278 17.58 10.17 -1.59
N PHE A 279 17.86 11.05 -2.54
CA PHE A 279 17.41 12.44 -2.53
C PHE A 279 15.88 12.54 -2.42
N ASN A 280 15.16 11.75 -3.21
CA ASN A 280 13.70 11.67 -3.12
C ASN A 280 13.23 11.21 -1.74
N GLY A 281 13.84 10.15 -1.18
CA GLY A 281 13.52 9.65 0.15
C GLY A 281 13.73 10.70 1.25
N GLU A 282 14.89 11.36 1.24
CA GLU A 282 15.21 12.43 2.19
C GLU A 282 14.24 13.61 2.08
N ALA A 283 13.83 13.99 0.87
CA ALA A 283 12.84 15.05 0.66
C ALA A 283 11.43 14.64 1.12
N TRP A 284 11.01 13.40 0.90
CA TRP A 284 9.72 12.90 1.38
C TRP A 284 9.66 12.74 2.91
N ASP A 285 10.77 12.38 3.55
CA ASP A 285 10.88 12.23 5.00
C ASP A 285 10.71 13.56 5.76
N LEU A 286 10.86 14.70 5.08
CA LEU A 286 10.61 16.03 5.63
C LEU A 286 9.13 16.42 5.66
N LEU A 287 8.26 15.68 4.96
CA LEU A 287 6.85 16.03 4.82
C LEU A 287 6.03 15.53 6.01
N ASP A 288 5.20 16.42 6.54
CA ASP A 288 4.23 16.07 7.58
C ASP A 288 3.09 15.21 6.99
N PRO A 289 2.58 14.21 7.74
CA PRO A 289 1.40 13.46 7.34
C PRO A 289 0.18 14.36 7.13
N TRP A 290 -0.66 14.02 6.15
CA TRP A 290 -1.86 14.78 5.83
C TRP A 290 -3.11 14.20 6.46
N LEU A 291 -4.12 15.05 6.64
CA LEU A 291 -5.44 14.67 7.14
C LEU A 291 -6.54 15.35 6.30
N ASP A 292 -7.32 14.58 5.53
CA ASP A 292 -8.43 15.06 4.70
C ASP A 292 -9.81 14.74 5.30
N LEU A 293 -10.70 15.74 5.32
CA LEU A 293 -12.10 15.62 5.67
C LEU A 293 -12.96 15.68 4.41
N ALA A 294 -13.88 14.75 4.23
CA ALA A 294 -14.81 14.74 3.10
C ALA A 294 -16.19 14.19 3.48
N PRO A 295 -17.27 14.60 2.78
CA PRO A 295 -18.56 13.95 2.89
C PRO A 295 -18.53 12.54 2.29
N ILE A 296 -19.26 11.61 2.90
CA ILE A 296 -19.36 10.21 2.45
C ILE A 296 -20.82 9.76 2.44
N VAL A 297 -21.21 9.02 1.40
CA VAL A 297 -22.50 8.34 1.31
C VAL A 297 -22.30 6.86 1.05
N GLY A 298 -23.28 6.05 1.44
CA GLY A 298 -23.23 4.63 1.18
C GLY A 298 -24.61 3.99 1.11
N VAL A 299 -24.68 2.89 0.37
CA VAL A 299 -25.85 2.04 0.23
C VAL A 299 -25.46 0.60 0.55
N ASP A 300 -26.42 -0.14 1.07
CA ASP A 300 -26.26 -1.54 1.42
C ASP A 300 -27.58 -2.25 1.14
N PHE A 301 -27.52 -3.32 0.36
CA PHE A 301 -28.65 -4.17 0.00
C PHE A 301 -28.34 -5.61 0.36
N TYR A 302 -29.18 -6.18 1.22
CA TYR A 302 -29.07 -7.55 1.69
C TYR A 302 -30.34 -8.35 1.39
N HIS A 303 -30.19 -9.44 0.65
CA HIS A 303 -31.23 -10.42 0.41
C HIS A 303 -30.70 -11.85 0.53
N TYR A 304 -31.34 -12.65 1.38
CA TYR A 304 -31.02 -14.07 1.53
C TYR A 304 -32.26 -14.97 1.37
N LYS A 305 -32.10 -16.02 0.58
CA LYS A 305 -32.93 -17.24 0.51
C LYS A 305 -32.00 -18.43 0.27
N LYS A 306 -32.48 -19.65 0.58
CA LYS A 306 -31.70 -20.90 0.47
C LYS A 306 -31.12 -21.16 -0.93
N ASP A 307 -31.85 -20.76 -1.96
CA ASP A 307 -31.53 -21.01 -3.37
C ASP A 307 -31.03 -19.76 -4.10
N PHE A 308 -31.12 -18.59 -3.48
CA PHE A 308 -30.66 -17.32 -4.06
C PHE A 308 -30.28 -16.33 -2.96
N TRP A 309 -29.11 -15.72 -3.09
CA TRP A 309 -28.68 -14.64 -2.21
C TRP A 309 -27.98 -13.54 -3.00
N LEU A 310 -28.17 -12.31 -2.53
CA LEU A 310 -27.51 -11.12 -3.03
C LEU A 310 -27.20 -10.22 -1.85
N HIS A 311 -25.93 -9.87 -1.68
CA HIS A 311 -25.50 -8.79 -0.82
C HIS A 311 -24.66 -7.84 -1.66
N ALA A 312 -25.05 -6.58 -1.73
CA ALA A 312 -24.32 -5.56 -2.48
C ALA A 312 -24.23 -4.30 -1.64
N TYR A 313 -23.06 -3.68 -1.62
CA TYR A 313 -22.87 -2.38 -0.99
C TYR A 313 -22.05 -1.46 -1.89
N ALA A 314 -22.19 -0.16 -1.67
CA ALA A 314 -21.32 0.85 -2.25
C ALA A 314 -21.11 1.99 -1.24
N ASN A 315 -19.91 2.56 -1.23
CA ASN A 315 -19.55 3.78 -0.54
C ASN A 315 -18.93 4.74 -1.54
N TYR A 316 -19.26 6.02 -1.41
CA TYR A 316 -18.79 7.07 -2.29
C TYR A 316 -18.41 8.29 -1.45
N ILE A 317 -17.14 8.68 -1.53
CA ILE A 317 -16.59 9.89 -0.94
C ILE A 317 -16.74 11.00 -1.99
N LEU A 318 -17.47 12.04 -1.63
CA LEU A 318 -17.83 13.13 -2.52
C LEU A 318 -16.62 14.08 -2.73
N PRO A 319 -16.54 14.79 -3.88
CA PRO A 319 -15.41 15.63 -4.27
C PRO A 319 -15.41 16.97 -3.53
N TYR A 320 -15.49 16.92 -2.20
CA TYR A 320 -15.45 18.05 -1.30
C TYR A 320 -14.44 17.77 -0.20
N HIS A 321 -13.25 17.34 -0.61
CA HIS A 321 -12.13 17.07 0.26
C HIS A 321 -11.54 18.38 0.75
N LYS A 322 -11.21 18.43 2.04
CA LYS A 322 -10.50 19.52 2.67
C LYS A 322 -9.39 18.97 3.55
N TYR A 323 -8.15 19.36 3.25
CA TYR A 323 -7.03 19.09 4.15
C TYR A 323 -7.14 19.98 5.40
N ILE A 324 -6.99 19.37 6.57
CA ILE A 324 -7.04 20.06 7.87
C ILE A 324 -5.72 19.96 8.65
N ALA A 325 -4.78 19.15 8.15
CA ALA A 325 -3.41 19.04 8.63
C ALA A 325 -2.51 18.54 7.48
N GLY A 326 -1.20 18.79 7.61
CA GLY A 326 -0.21 18.60 6.56
C GLY A 326 -0.14 19.80 5.60
N GLU A 327 0.97 19.92 4.87
CA GLU A 327 1.20 21.00 3.93
C GLU A 327 0.41 20.78 2.62
N GLU A 328 -0.55 21.65 2.32
CA GLU A 328 -1.53 21.41 1.26
C GLU A 328 -0.90 21.29 -0.13
N ASP A 329 0.19 22.02 -0.42
CA ASP A 329 0.89 22.01 -1.71
C ASP A 329 1.48 20.64 -2.06
N PHE A 330 1.83 19.83 -1.06
CA PHE A 330 2.35 18.46 -1.23
C PHE A 330 1.27 17.38 -1.08
N SER A 331 0.03 17.79 -0.80
CA SER A 331 -1.10 16.89 -0.60
C SER A 331 -1.65 16.33 -1.93
N TYR A 332 -2.53 15.32 -1.86
CA TYR A 332 -3.20 14.78 -3.06
C TYR A 332 -4.04 15.82 -3.82
N MET A 333 -4.46 16.90 -3.15
CA MET A 333 -5.19 17.99 -3.79
C MET A 333 -4.35 18.60 -4.93
N HIS A 334 -3.03 18.63 -4.75
CA HIS A 334 -2.05 19.23 -5.65
C HIS A 334 -1.22 18.17 -6.41
N ARG A 335 -1.73 16.94 -6.52
CA ARG A 335 -1.06 15.83 -7.23
C ARG A 335 -0.68 16.13 -8.68
N ASN A 336 -1.39 17.04 -9.34
CA ASN A 336 -1.13 17.46 -10.73
C ASN A 336 -0.57 18.88 -10.81
N SER A 337 -0.21 19.47 -9.67
CA SER A 337 0.37 20.80 -9.59
C SER A 337 1.89 20.78 -9.69
N TRP A 338 2.55 19.64 -9.50
CA TRP A 338 3.99 19.51 -9.63
C TRP A 338 4.41 19.19 -11.06
N GLY A 339 5.46 19.83 -11.57
CA GLY A 339 6.02 19.57 -12.89
C GLY A 339 7.38 20.26 -13.10
N LEU A 340 7.78 20.37 -14.37
CA LEU A 340 9.00 21.08 -14.77
C LEU A 340 8.90 22.54 -14.32
N GLY A 341 9.82 22.99 -13.45
CA GLY A 341 9.76 24.30 -12.80
C GLY A 341 9.07 24.35 -11.43
N GLY A 342 8.76 23.20 -10.82
CA GLY A 342 8.23 23.13 -9.45
C GLY A 342 6.70 23.15 -9.36
N HIS A 343 6.18 23.65 -8.24
CA HIS A 343 4.74 23.71 -8.01
C HIS A 343 4.10 24.80 -8.88
N ASN A 344 3.19 24.40 -9.77
CA ASN A 344 2.32 25.32 -10.47
C ASN A 344 1.27 25.87 -9.50
N ASN A 345 1.48 27.10 -9.02
CA ASN A 345 0.50 27.82 -8.20
C ASN A 345 -0.80 28.19 -8.97
N ASN A 346 -0.95 27.68 -10.20
CA ASN A 346 -2.05 27.96 -11.11
C ASN A 346 -3.28 27.09 -10.86
N LEU A 347 -3.11 25.93 -10.23
CA LEU A 347 -4.22 25.05 -9.86
C LEU A 347 -4.60 25.30 -8.40
N LYS A 348 -5.85 25.69 -8.15
CA LYS A 348 -6.42 25.83 -6.78
C LYS A 348 -6.63 24.49 -6.07
N GLY A 349 -5.94 23.44 -6.52
CA GLY A 349 -6.24 22.06 -6.15
C GLY A 349 -7.29 21.39 -7.05
N GLU A 350 -7.13 20.08 -7.26
CA GLU A 350 -8.05 19.25 -8.02
C GLU A 350 -8.80 18.29 -7.09
N GLN A 351 -10.10 18.52 -6.94
CA GLN A 351 -10.98 17.60 -6.21
C GLN A 351 -11.01 16.22 -6.87
N TRP A 352 -11.33 15.18 -6.09
CA TRP A 352 -11.35 13.81 -6.58
C TRP A 352 -12.51 13.02 -5.98
N HIS A 353 -12.66 11.80 -6.47
CA HIS A 353 -13.65 10.86 -5.95
C HIS A 353 -12.95 9.56 -5.56
N ASP A 354 -13.30 9.08 -4.37
CA ASP A 354 -12.93 7.77 -3.87
C ASP A 354 -14.19 6.96 -3.60
N TYR A 355 -14.13 5.67 -3.89
CA TYR A 355 -15.30 4.82 -3.80
C TYR A 355 -14.91 3.38 -3.57
N SER A 356 -15.81 2.66 -2.91
CA SER A 356 -15.70 1.22 -2.74
C SER A 356 -17.04 0.58 -3.00
N PHE A 357 -17.05 -0.61 -3.60
CA PHE A 357 -18.26 -1.39 -3.76
C PHE A 357 -17.92 -2.87 -3.67
N GLY A 358 -18.90 -3.65 -3.26
CA GLY A 358 -18.75 -5.09 -3.18
C GLY A 358 -20.08 -5.78 -3.45
N VAL A 359 -20.01 -6.96 -4.04
CA VAL A 359 -21.17 -7.79 -4.38
C VAL A 359 -20.86 -9.24 -4.03
N ASN A 360 -21.78 -9.91 -3.33
CA ASN A 360 -21.89 -11.35 -3.24
C ASN A 360 -23.21 -11.77 -3.90
N LEU A 361 -23.15 -12.60 -4.92
CA LEU A 361 -24.30 -13.14 -5.61
C LEU A 361 -24.11 -14.64 -5.75
N GLY A 362 -25.14 -15.40 -5.42
CA GLY A 362 -25.15 -16.82 -5.73
C GLY A 362 -26.52 -17.40 -5.84
N THR A 363 -26.60 -18.47 -6.64
CA THR A 363 -27.84 -19.18 -6.92
C THR A 363 -27.60 -20.68 -6.98
N LYS A 364 -28.61 -21.47 -6.61
CA LYS A 364 -28.65 -22.92 -6.80
C LYS A 364 -29.68 -23.27 -7.86
N ILE A 365 -29.22 -23.90 -8.93
CA ILE A 365 -30.06 -24.39 -10.02
C ILE A 365 -30.32 -25.88 -9.77
N GLY A 366 -31.49 -26.20 -9.22
CA GLY A 366 -31.81 -27.55 -8.76
C GLY A 366 -31.00 -27.97 -7.53
N LYS A 367 -30.75 -29.28 -7.38
CA LYS A 367 -30.05 -29.85 -6.21
C LYS A 367 -28.54 -30.01 -6.40
N ASN A 368 -28.06 -29.89 -7.63
CA ASN A 368 -26.73 -30.35 -8.03
C ASN A 368 -25.83 -29.21 -8.52
N LEU A 369 -26.40 -28.10 -9.02
CA LEU A 369 -25.65 -27.00 -9.60
C LEU A 369 -25.76 -25.75 -8.74
N GLY A 370 -24.62 -25.15 -8.41
CA GLY A 370 -24.51 -23.84 -7.76
C GLY A 370 -23.59 -22.93 -8.56
N ILE A 371 -23.96 -21.66 -8.68
CA ILE A 371 -23.17 -20.63 -9.34
C ILE A 371 -23.02 -19.47 -8.35
N PHE A 372 -21.82 -18.92 -8.25
CA PHE A 372 -21.56 -17.76 -7.40
C PHE A 372 -20.56 -16.81 -8.04
N ILE A 373 -20.69 -15.54 -7.69
CA ILE A 373 -19.75 -14.47 -7.95
C ILE A 373 -19.68 -13.60 -6.70
N GLU A 374 -18.47 -13.33 -6.26
CA GLU A 374 -18.20 -12.36 -5.21
C GLU A 374 -17.05 -11.48 -5.64
N GLY A 375 -17.07 -10.22 -5.24
CA GLY A 375 -15.96 -9.34 -5.48
C GLY A 375 -16.09 -8.02 -4.77
N GLU A 376 -14.96 -7.39 -4.58
CA GLU A 376 -14.85 -6.04 -4.04
C GLU A 376 -13.89 -5.21 -4.88
N TYR A 377 -14.15 -3.91 -4.90
CA TYR A 377 -13.30 -2.91 -5.49
C TYR A 377 -13.28 -1.70 -4.57
N SER A 378 -12.11 -1.12 -4.37
CA SER A 378 -11.89 0.11 -3.62
C SER A 378 -10.83 0.94 -4.31
N LYS A 379 -11.17 2.19 -4.63
CA LYS A 379 -10.22 3.21 -5.05
C LYS A 379 -10.03 4.19 -3.90
N MET A 380 -8.78 4.40 -3.50
CA MET A 380 -8.37 5.37 -2.49
C MET A 380 -7.16 6.12 -3.03
N TRP A 381 -7.34 7.41 -3.34
CA TRP A 381 -6.33 8.19 -4.06
C TRP A 381 -5.95 7.45 -5.37
N ASP A 382 -4.66 7.22 -5.63
CA ASP A 382 -4.20 6.47 -6.81
C ASP A 382 -4.17 4.95 -6.59
N SER A 383 -4.34 4.49 -5.35
CA SER A 383 -4.28 3.07 -5.02
C SER A 383 -5.62 2.40 -5.28
N LYS A 384 -5.58 1.24 -5.95
CA LYS A 384 -6.74 0.41 -6.25
C LYS A 384 -6.57 -0.94 -5.61
N LEU A 385 -7.54 -1.33 -4.79
CA LEU A 385 -7.67 -2.67 -4.24
C LEU A 385 -8.88 -3.33 -4.89
N TYR A 386 -8.70 -4.51 -5.42
CA TYR A 386 -9.82 -5.28 -5.98
C TYR A 386 -9.55 -6.76 -5.87
N GLN A 387 -10.63 -7.51 -5.75
CA GLN A 387 -10.61 -8.95 -5.77
C GLN A 387 -11.95 -9.46 -6.30
N THR A 388 -11.91 -10.50 -7.13
CA THR A 388 -13.11 -11.16 -7.64
C THR A 388 -12.91 -12.66 -7.60
N THR A 389 -13.88 -13.37 -7.04
CA THR A 389 -13.97 -14.83 -7.04
C THR A 389 -15.29 -15.23 -7.68
N PHE A 390 -15.27 -16.13 -8.64
CA PHE A 390 -16.47 -16.68 -9.24
C PHE A 390 -16.29 -18.18 -9.45
N GLY A 391 -17.39 -18.92 -9.45
CA GLY A 391 -17.30 -20.36 -9.60
C GLY A 391 -18.61 -21.05 -9.88
N LEU A 392 -18.46 -22.26 -10.41
CA LEU A 392 -19.52 -23.22 -10.66
C LEU A 392 -19.22 -24.46 -9.83
N ASN A 393 -20.19 -24.85 -9.00
CA ASN A 393 -20.12 -26.06 -8.19
C ASN A 393 -21.15 -27.06 -8.71
N TYR A 394 -20.70 -28.21 -9.20
CA TYR A 394 -21.56 -29.33 -9.55
C TYR A 394 -21.33 -30.51 -8.61
N THR A 395 -22.39 -31.01 -7.98
CA THR A 395 -22.35 -32.20 -7.12
C THR A 395 -23.02 -33.37 -7.84
N PHE A 396 -22.25 -34.42 -8.13
CA PHE A 396 -22.80 -35.72 -8.50
C PHE A 396 -23.40 -36.34 -7.24
N LYS A 397 -24.72 -36.52 -7.20
CA LYS A 397 -25.43 -37.18 -6.10
C LYS A 397 -26.09 -38.44 -6.59
#